data_AF-A0A6U2J8E4-F1
#
_entry.id   AF-A0A6U2J8E4-F1
#
_cell.length_a   1.000
_cell.length_b   1.000
_cell.length_c   1.000
_cell.angle_alpha   90.00
_cell.angle_beta   90.00
_cell.angle_gamma   90.00
#
_symmetry.space_group_name_H-M   'P 1'
#
loop_
_entity.id
_entity.type
_entity.pdbx_description
1 polymer ?
#
loop_
_entity_poly.entity_id
_entity_poly.type
_entity_poly.pdbx_seq_one_letter_code
_entity_poly.pdbx_strand_id
1 'polypeptide(L)'
;MQHARCASSLWVLLVALLLLDLAFAGWSSNLGVPLAVESRPGWGGYASVAGTLRLRGGSNLELPEATPPPPMATGLDDDDADLPTGLAELPKTISNEPLSSMMMKDVDKDKVFQGLKNLYLKRVKPLEDSSWYPHFSTGATMMASDFDAKPIVLLLGQYSVGKTSFIQALLGKDFPGMRIGPEPTTDRFVAVMHDENERIVPGHALSMQKDTPFHGLAQFGNAFLNKFMGSNCDSPILSNITLIDTPGVLSGDKQRHRDYDFSAITEWFADRSDLIIVMFDAHKLDISDELTQVLEKLRPHQDKIRILLNKVQQIDTQQLMRVYGALMWSLGKVLDVPEVPRVYMGSFWGQDEETKNEWINSAAHQQLLEREKADLIRELVALPQNSIMRRISELVKRARAVKVHAYIIHYLRKQIAGWATVTVWNKTEKQAELIASLDREFVMAARRYNLPLGDFPNVNKMRASLREIKDLRDVPRLNKNLIFDMDKMFTADIPRLLESASLSAQSK
;
A
#
# COMPACT_ATOMS: atom_id res chain seq x y z
N MET A 1 27.87 29.87 18.64
CA MET A 1 27.13 28.65 18.24
C MET A 1 26.62 28.68 16.78
N GLN A 2 27.38 29.21 15.82
CA GLN A 2 27.05 29.10 14.38
C GLN A 2 28.19 28.55 13.51
N HIS A 3 29.41 28.39 14.04
CA HIS A 3 30.55 27.84 13.30
C HIS A 3 30.69 26.30 13.35
N ALA A 4 29.92 25.60 14.19
CA ALA A 4 30.02 24.13 14.32
C ALA A 4 29.17 23.34 13.31
N ARG A 5 28.21 23.97 12.62
CA ARG A 5 27.34 23.30 11.64
C ARG A 5 27.88 23.29 10.21
N CYS A 6 28.94 24.05 9.92
CA CYS A 6 29.53 24.10 8.58
C CYS A 6 30.65 23.07 8.39
N ALA A 7 31.30 22.62 9.46
CA ALA A 7 32.41 21.67 9.41
C ALA A 7 31.96 20.22 9.15
N SER A 8 30.74 19.84 9.55
CA SER A 8 30.19 18.50 9.32
C SER A 8 29.80 18.26 7.85
N SER A 9 29.35 19.30 7.15
CA SER A 9 28.94 19.20 5.74
C SER A 9 30.12 19.10 4.79
N LEU A 10 31.23 19.77 5.12
CA LEU A 10 32.49 19.71 4.37
C LEU A 10 33.18 18.34 4.49
N TRP A 11 33.11 17.69 5.66
CA TRP A 11 33.65 16.33 5.84
C TRP A 11 32.88 15.27 5.05
N VAL A 12 31.54 15.38 4.98
CA VAL A 12 30.71 14.45 4.18
C VAL A 12 30.99 14.61 2.68
N LEU A 13 31.20 15.85 2.21
CA LEU A 13 31.60 16.11 0.82
C LEU A 13 33.02 15.62 0.50
N LEU A 14 33.97 15.76 1.43
CA LEU A 14 35.34 15.28 1.24
C LEU A 14 35.42 13.75 1.20
N VAL A 15 34.63 13.05 2.05
CA VAL A 15 34.53 11.59 2.06
C VAL A 15 33.81 11.08 0.81
N ALA A 16 32.78 11.77 0.32
CA ALA A 16 32.11 11.42 -0.94
C ALA A 16 33.04 11.58 -2.15
N LEU A 17 33.87 12.64 -2.18
CA LEU A 17 34.86 12.86 -3.25
C LEU A 17 36.00 11.81 -3.20
N LEU A 18 36.48 11.43 -2.02
CA LEU A 18 37.50 10.39 -1.85
C LEU A 18 36.98 8.99 -2.23
N LEU A 19 35.69 8.70 -2.03
CA LEU A 19 35.06 7.45 -2.44
C LEU A 19 34.80 7.38 -3.95
N LEU A 20 34.56 8.53 -4.60
CA LEU A 20 34.44 8.64 -6.06
C LEU A 20 35.79 8.47 -6.77
N ASP A 21 36.88 8.99 -6.20
CA ASP A 21 38.24 8.80 -6.76
C ASP A 21 38.74 7.35 -6.63
N LEU A 22 38.39 6.64 -5.55
CA LEU A 22 38.68 5.21 -5.40
C LEU A 22 37.86 4.33 -6.36
N ALA A 23 36.65 4.74 -6.70
CA ALA A 23 35.81 4.05 -7.68
C ALA A 23 36.32 4.25 -9.13
N PHE A 24 36.88 5.43 -9.46
CA PHE A 24 37.45 5.70 -10.78
C PHE A 24 38.84 5.07 -10.98
N ALA A 25 39.68 5.01 -9.93
CA ALA A 25 40.99 4.37 -10.00
C ALA A 25 40.93 2.84 -10.16
N GLY A 26 39.82 2.21 -9.76
CA GLY A 26 39.57 0.76 -9.92
C GLY A 26 39.05 0.34 -11.30
N TRP A 27 38.68 1.28 -12.17
CA TRP A 27 38.01 0.99 -13.44
C TRP A 27 38.85 1.27 -14.70
N SER A 28 40.09 1.75 -14.55
CA SER A 28 40.96 2.12 -15.70
C SER A 28 42.09 1.10 -16.02
N SER A 29 41.96 -0.17 -15.65
CA SER A 29 42.97 -1.20 -15.98
C SER A 29 42.54 -2.22 -17.03
N ASN A 30 41.38 -2.06 -17.68
CA ASN A 30 41.04 -2.85 -18.86
C ASN A 30 40.30 -2.00 -19.90
N LEU A 31 40.78 -2.09 -21.14
CA LEU A 31 40.33 -1.39 -22.37
C LEU A 31 41.03 -0.06 -22.64
N GLY A 32 42.19 -0.16 -23.31
CA GLY A 32 42.78 0.96 -24.02
C GLY A 32 42.00 1.27 -25.30
N VAL A 33 41.74 2.56 -25.54
CA VAL A 33 41.74 3.31 -26.82
C VAL A 33 41.31 4.76 -26.46
N PRO A 34 41.99 5.81 -26.95
CA PRO A 34 41.78 7.18 -26.48
C PRO A 34 40.62 7.88 -27.21
N LEU A 35 39.78 8.63 -26.49
CA LEU A 35 38.85 9.59 -27.07
C LEU A 35 39.17 10.99 -26.56
N ALA A 36 39.58 11.85 -27.49
CA ALA A 36 39.87 13.26 -27.27
C ALA A 36 38.57 14.03 -26.96
N VAL A 37 38.63 14.88 -25.93
CA VAL A 37 37.58 15.83 -25.57
C VAL A 37 37.94 17.17 -26.21
N GLU A 38 37.13 17.62 -27.17
CA GLU A 38 37.15 19.00 -27.64
C GLU A 38 35.90 19.73 -27.15
N SER A 39 36.13 20.90 -26.58
CA SER A 39 35.14 21.80 -26.00
C SER A 39 34.86 22.94 -26.97
N ARG A 40 33.59 23.37 -27.09
CA ARG A 40 33.17 24.80 -27.12
C ARG A 40 31.64 24.98 -27.28
N PRO A 41 31.11 26.19 -26.98
CA PRO A 41 29.74 26.42 -26.51
C PRO A 41 28.81 27.08 -27.55
N GLY A 42 27.50 27.07 -27.26
CA GLY A 42 26.62 28.21 -27.53
C GLY A 42 25.47 28.04 -28.54
N TRP A 43 24.28 28.48 -28.09
CA TRP A 43 23.16 29.08 -28.84
C TRP A 43 22.26 28.21 -29.73
N GLY A 44 20.98 28.14 -29.32
CA GLY A 44 19.85 28.73 -30.05
C GLY A 44 19.33 28.06 -31.34
N GLY A 45 18.02 27.82 -31.37
CA GLY A 45 17.23 27.83 -32.60
C GLY A 45 16.69 26.46 -33.05
N TYR A 46 15.38 26.31 -32.95
CA TYR A 46 14.63 25.33 -33.74
C TYR A 46 14.82 25.64 -35.23
N ALA A 47 15.45 24.72 -35.96
CA ALA A 47 15.41 24.68 -37.42
C ALA A 47 15.14 23.25 -37.88
N SER A 48 14.00 23.09 -38.56
CA SER A 48 13.66 21.93 -39.38
C SER A 48 14.77 21.66 -40.39
N VAL A 49 15.31 20.44 -40.40
CA VAL A 49 16.11 19.94 -41.52
C VAL A 49 15.65 18.53 -41.87
N ALA A 50 14.89 18.45 -42.98
CA ALA A 50 14.77 17.23 -43.76
C ALA A 50 16.14 16.92 -44.37
N GLY A 51 16.71 15.77 -44.02
CA GLY A 51 18.01 15.31 -44.51
C GLY A 51 17.93 13.90 -45.08
N THR A 52 18.06 13.79 -46.40
CA THR A 52 18.07 12.53 -47.16
C THR A 52 19.40 11.82 -46.99
N LEU A 53 19.40 10.62 -46.40
CA LEU A 53 20.55 9.70 -46.38
C LEU A 53 20.41 8.70 -47.53
N ARG A 54 21.23 8.86 -48.58
CA ARG A 54 21.36 7.88 -49.67
C ARG A 54 22.29 6.75 -49.25
N LEU A 55 21.76 5.53 -49.15
CA LEU A 55 22.57 4.30 -49.13
C LEU A 55 22.80 3.81 -50.57
N ARG A 56 24.03 3.40 -50.83
CA ARG A 56 24.49 2.85 -52.12
C ARG A 56 24.21 1.35 -52.12
N GLY A 57 23.17 0.93 -52.85
CA GLY A 57 22.79 -0.48 -53.01
C GLY A 57 21.28 -0.65 -52.98
N GLY A 58 20.69 -1.08 -54.10
CA GLY A 58 19.26 -0.99 -54.36
C GLY A 58 18.36 -1.94 -53.55
N SER A 59 17.28 -1.38 -53.02
CA SER A 59 15.89 -1.85 -53.14
C SER A 59 15.01 -0.81 -52.44
N ASN A 60 14.03 -0.26 -53.16
CA ASN A 60 13.09 0.72 -52.61
C ASN A 60 12.12 -0.01 -51.68
N LEU A 61 12.17 0.31 -50.38
CA LEU A 61 11.10 -0.02 -49.44
C LEU A 61 10.30 1.28 -49.21
N GLU A 62 9.11 1.38 -49.79
CA GLU A 62 8.17 2.47 -49.49
C GLU A 62 7.65 2.29 -48.06
N LEU A 63 7.98 3.21 -47.18
CA LEU A 63 7.34 3.34 -45.87
C LEU A 63 5.99 4.04 -46.08
N PRO A 64 4.87 3.54 -45.52
CA PRO A 64 3.59 4.22 -45.65
C PRO A 64 3.65 5.59 -44.96
N GLU A 65 3.17 6.63 -45.66
CA GLU A 65 3.00 7.97 -45.10
C GLU A 65 2.19 7.90 -43.81
N ALA A 66 2.75 8.46 -42.73
CA ALA A 66 2.02 8.65 -41.49
C ALA A 66 0.88 9.63 -41.77
N THR A 67 -0.36 9.14 -41.73
CA THR A 67 -1.54 10.00 -41.73
C THR A 67 -1.44 10.97 -40.54
N PRO A 68 -1.61 12.28 -40.75
CA PRO A 68 -1.61 13.23 -39.64
C PRO A 68 -2.74 12.85 -38.67
N PRO A 69 -2.52 12.95 -37.35
CA PRO A 69 -3.57 12.69 -36.39
C PRO A 69 -4.75 13.62 -36.69
N PRO A 70 -6.01 13.13 -36.63
CA PRO A 70 -7.17 13.98 -36.80
C PRO A 70 -7.09 15.15 -35.81
N PRO A 71 -7.55 16.35 -36.19
CA PRO A 71 -7.49 17.51 -35.30
C PRO A 71 -8.16 17.15 -33.98
N MET A 72 -7.44 17.34 -32.86
CA MET A 72 -8.07 17.25 -31.55
C MET A 72 -9.30 18.17 -31.60
N ALA A 73 -10.48 17.60 -31.39
CA ALA A 73 -11.69 18.38 -31.26
C ALA A 73 -11.49 19.37 -30.10
N THR A 74 -11.14 20.62 -30.43
CA THR A 74 -11.06 21.75 -29.51
C THR A 74 -12.45 22.33 -29.24
N GLY A 75 -13.47 21.46 -29.23
CA GLY A 75 -14.75 21.76 -28.62
C GLY A 75 -14.62 21.56 -27.12
N LEU A 76 -14.58 22.66 -26.38
CA LEU A 76 -15.12 22.64 -25.02
C LEU A 76 -16.62 22.36 -25.19
N ASP A 77 -17.03 21.09 -25.19
CA ASP A 77 -18.45 20.77 -25.09
C ASP A 77 -18.95 21.34 -23.77
N ASP A 78 -20.07 22.07 -23.80
CA ASP A 78 -20.71 22.69 -22.63
C ASP A 78 -20.91 21.70 -21.46
N ASP A 79 -20.99 20.39 -21.76
CA ASP A 79 -21.07 19.30 -20.79
C ASP A 79 -19.88 19.20 -19.84
N ASP A 80 -18.66 19.66 -20.19
CA ASP A 80 -17.50 19.63 -19.29
C ASP A 80 -17.32 20.92 -18.47
N ALA A 81 -17.97 22.02 -18.87
CA ALA A 81 -17.78 23.35 -18.24
C ALA A 81 -18.17 23.36 -16.75
N ASP A 82 -19.21 22.59 -16.39
CA ASP A 82 -19.68 22.47 -15.00
C ASP A 82 -19.10 21.26 -14.25
N LEU A 83 -18.15 20.51 -14.83
CA LEU A 83 -17.50 19.43 -14.08
C LEU A 83 -16.58 20.04 -13.02
N PRO A 84 -16.67 19.61 -11.74
CA PRO A 84 -15.72 20.04 -10.73
C PRO A 84 -14.32 19.56 -11.12
N THR A 85 -13.53 20.46 -11.69
CA THR A 85 -12.17 20.21 -12.14
C THR A 85 -11.22 20.17 -10.96
N GLY A 86 -10.31 19.20 -10.98
CA GLY A 86 -9.38 18.93 -9.89
C GLY A 86 -9.98 18.22 -8.67
N LEU A 87 -9.10 17.86 -7.76
CA LEU A 87 -9.47 17.52 -6.39
C LEU A 87 -9.68 18.85 -5.64
N ALA A 88 -10.78 19.55 -5.86
CA ALA A 88 -11.13 20.69 -5.01
C ALA A 88 -11.11 20.22 -3.54
N GLU A 89 -10.14 20.74 -2.78
CA GLU A 89 -9.98 20.61 -1.32
C GLU A 89 -10.11 19.22 -0.69
N LEU A 90 -9.82 18.13 -1.42
CA LEU A 90 -9.59 16.86 -0.74
C LEU A 90 -8.21 16.91 -0.09
N PRO A 91 -8.11 16.88 1.25
CA PRO A 91 -6.82 17.00 1.92
C PRO A 91 -5.87 15.90 1.42
N LYS A 92 -4.77 16.30 0.76
CA LYS A 92 -3.72 15.39 0.25
C LYS A 92 -3.14 14.53 1.37
N THR A 93 -3.08 15.15 2.53
CA THR A 93 -2.93 14.58 3.87
C THR A 93 -3.85 15.42 4.74
N ILE A 94 -4.61 14.78 5.63
CA ILE A 94 -5.11 15.55 6.77
C ILE A 94 -3.85 15.96 7.53
N SER A 95 -3.52 17.26 7.56
CA SER A 95 -2.44 17.73 8.42
C SER A 95 -2.78 17.29 9.84
N ASN A 96 -1.90 16.48 10.43
CA ASN A 96 -2.12 15.98 11.79
C ASN A 96 -2.15 17.13 12.83
N GLU A 97 -1.72 18.34 12.49
CA GLU A 97 -1.58 19.44 13.44
C GLU A 97 -2.94 20.01 13.97
N PRO A 98 -3.96 20.34 13.15
CA PRO A 98 -5.22 20.86 13.69
C PRO A 98 -6.18 19.74 14.16
N LEU A 99 -6.08 18.53 13.59
CA LEU A 99 -6.96 17.40 13.90
C LEU A 99 -6.43 16.54 15.06
N SER A 100 -5.12 16.31 15.21
CA SER A 100 -4.58 15.63 16.39
C SER A 100 -4.70 16.47 17.66
N SER A 101 -4.65 17.80 17.57
CA SER A 101 -4.88 18.66 18.74
C SER A 101 -6.34 18.67 19.20
N MET A 102 -7.28 18.37 18.30
CA MET A 102 -8.70 18.19 18.59
C MET A 102 -9.06 16.77 19.09
N MET A 103 -8.18 15.79 18.94
CA MET A 103 -8.43 14.40 19.38
C MET A 103 -8.18 14.26 20.90
N MET A 104 -9.13 14.83 21.63
CA MET A 104 -9.38 14.58 23.04
C MET A 104 -9.62 13.09 23.27
N LYS A 105 -9.27 12.58 24.45
CA LYS A 105 -9.60 11.24 24.95
C LYS A 105 -11.11 10.92 24.97
N ASP A 106 -11.96 11.89 24.62
CA ASP A 106 -13.42 11.88 24.77
C ASP A 106 -14.11 12.06 23.41
N VAL A 107 -14.07 11.03 22.55
CA VAL A 107 -14.88 10.96 21.32
C VAL A 107 -15.63 9.63 21.30
N ASP A 108 -16.94 9.67 21.07
CA ASP A 108 -17.78 8.48 20.93
C ASP A 108 -17.43 7.74 19.62
N LYS A 109 -16.57 6.72 19.72
CA LYS A 109 -16.00 6.01 18.56
C LYS A 109 -17.05 5.30 17.72
N ASP A 110 -18.03 4.68 18.37
CA ASP A 110 -19.08 3.94 17.69
C ASP A 110 -19.94 4.89 16.85
N LYS A 111 -20.23 6.08 17.38
CA LYS A 111 -20.90 7.14 16.61
C LYS A 111 -20.08 7.60 15.41
N VAL A 112 -18.76 7.75 15.56
CA VAL A 112 -17.88 8.12 14.44
C VAL A 112 -17.85 7.02 13.38
N PHE A 113 -17.66 5.75 13.76
CA PHE A 113 -17.61 4.63 12.81
C PHE A 113 -18.93 4.45 12.06
N GLN A 114 -20.06 4.51 12.77
CA GLN A 114 -21.38 4.46 12.15
C GLN A 114 -21.62 5.67 11.24
N GLY A 115 -21.14 6.85 11.62
CA GLY A 115 -21.19 8.05 10.80
C GLY A 115 -20.39 7.91 9.50
N LEU A 116 -19.13 7.46 9.59
CA LEU A 116 -18.27 7.22 8.43
C LEU A 116 -18.85 6.15 7.50
N LYS A 117 -19.39 5.06 8.05
CA LYS A 117 -20.10 4.02 7.30
C LYS A 117 -21.28 4.60 6.52
N ASN A 118 -22.10 5.42 7.18
CA ASN A 118 -23.24 6.07 6.54
C ASN A 118 -22.80 7.04 5.44
N LEU A 119 -21.71 7.79 5.65
CA LEU A 119 -21.15 8.69 4.65
C LEU A 119 -20.63 7.92 3.43
N TYR A 120 -19.88 6.83 3.62
CA TYR A 120 -19.44 5.96 2.52
C TYR A 120 -20.63 5.45 1.69
N LEU A 121 -21.64 4.88 2.34
CA LEU A 121 -22.82 4.32 1.66
C LEU A 121 -23.64 5.36 0.90
N LYS A 122 -23.70 6.61 1.40
CA LYS A 122 -24.50 7.68 0.80
C LYS A 122 -23.75 8.50 -0.24
N ARG A 123 -22.43 8.69 -0.08
CA ARG A 123 -21.64 9.67 -0.85
C ARG A 123 -20.63 9.03 -1.80
N VAL A 124 -20.07 7.86 -1.46
CA VAL A 124 -19.02 7.20 -2.27
C VAL A 124 -19.57 6.02 -3.05
N LYS A 125 -20.29 5.11 -2.38
CA LYS A 125 -20.84 3.88 -2.98
C LYS A 125 -21.69 4.11 -4.24
N PRO A 126 -22.55 5.15 -4.33
CA PRO A 126 -23.32 5.38 -5.55
C PRO A 126 -22.44 5.72 -6.76
N LEU A 127 -21.33 6.44 -6.55
CA LEU A 127 -20.38 6.75 -7.62
C LEU A 127 -19.60 5.50 -8.05
N GLU A 128 -19.20 4.64 -7.09
CA GLU A 128 -18.58 3.34 -7.38
C GLU A 128 -19.46 2.48 -8.28
N ASP A 129 -20.74 2.36 -7.92
CA ASP A 129 -21.69 1.53 -8.65
C ASP A 129 -22.00 2.10 -10.03
N SER A 130 -22.21 3.41 -10.13
CA SER A 130 -22.50 4.06 -11.42
C SER A 130 -21.32 4.03 -12.40
N SER A 131 -20.09 3.97 -11.89
CA SER A 131 -18.86 3.96 -12.70
C SER A 131 -18.31 2.55 -12.94
N TRP A 132 -19.02 1.51 -12.48
CA TRP A 132 -18.60 0.11 -12.46
C TRP A 132 -17.23 -0.09 -11.81
N TYR A 133 -16.87 0.74 -10.83
CA TYR A 133 -15.59 0.70 -10.15
C TYR A 133 -15.19 -0.72 -9.67
N PRO A 134 -16.09 -1.54 -9.07
CA PRO A 134 -15.74 -2.88 -8.62
C PRO A 134 -15.24 -3.83 -9.71
N HIS A 135 -15.58 -3.60 -10.98
CA HIS A 135 -15.10 -4.40 -12.11
C HIS A 135 -13.62 -4.12 -12.43
N PHE A 136 -13.13 -2.91 -12.12
CA PHE A 136 -11.77 -2.48 -12.44
C PHE A 136 -10.82 -2.59 -11.24
N SER A 137 -11.35 -2.52 -10.02
CA SER A 137 -10.56 -2.64 -8.82
C SER A 137 -10.29 -4.12 -8.50
N THR A 138 -9.05 -4.57 -8.70
CA THR A 138 -8.54 -5.84 -8.15
C THR A 138 -8.42 -5.80 -6.61
N GLY A 139 -8.44 -4.61 -6.03
CA GLY A 139 -8.43 -4.40 -4.59
C GLY A 139 -9.80 -4.65 -3.99
N ALA A 140 -9.83 -4.97 -2.71
CA ALA A 140 -11.09 -5.30 -2.05
C ALA A 140 -12.06 -4.12 -2.06
N THR A 141 -13.29 -4.36 -2.50
CA THR A 141 -14.41 -3.44 -2.30
C THR A 141 -14.49 -3.09 -0.81
N MET A 142 -14.43 -1.80 -0.47
CA MET A 142 -14.68 -1.37 0.91
C MET A 142 -16.08 -1.82 1.29
N MET A 143 -16.19 -2.66 2.32
CA MET A 143 -17.46 -3.16 2.80
C MET A 143 -17.93 -2.33 3.98
N ALA A 144 -19.24 -2.34 4.23
CA ALA A 144 -19.79 -1.66 5.39
C ALA A 144 -19.24 -2.25 6.71
N SER A 145 -18.90 -3.55 6.72
CA SER A 145 -18.25 -4.23 7.85
C SER A 145 -16.80 -3.80 8.08
N ASP A 146 -16.11 -3.27 7.05
CA ASP A 146 -14.76 -2.74 7.23
C ASP A 146 -14.76 -1.54 8.19
N PHE A 147 -15.88 -0.81 8.33
CA PHE A 147 -16.05 0.30 9.28
C PHE A 147 -16.34 -0.15 10.72
N ASP A 148 -16.91 -1.35 10.89
CA ASP A 148 -17.24 -1.91 12.20
C ASP A 148 -16.11 -2.79 12.76
N ALA A 149 -15.21 -3.26 11.87
CA ALA A 149 -14.12 -4.15 12.22
C ALA A 149 -13.13 -3.50 13.22
N LYS A 150 -12.70 -4.26 14.23
CA LYS A 150 -11.63 -3.84 15.13
C LYS A 150 -10.32 -3.62 14.36
N PRO A 151 -9.42 -2.76 14.86
CA PRO A 151 -8.10 -2.58 14.29
C PRO A 151 -7.38 -3.92 14.06
N ILE A 152 -6.83 -4.11 12.86
CA ILE A 152 -6.18 -5.36 12.47
C ILE A 152 -4.65 -5.22 12.54
N VAL A 153 -3.98 -6.15 13.21
CA VAL A 153 -2.52 -6.23 13.25
C VAL A 153 -2.07 -7.46 12.45
N LEU A 154 -1.37 -7.23 11.34
CA LEU A 154 -0.87 -8.27 10.45
C LEU A 154 0.58 -8.62 10.80
N LEU A 155 0.85 -9.90 11.06
CA LEU A 155 2.20 -10.39 11.33
C LEU A 155 2.77 -11.05 10.07
N LEU A 156 3.88 -10.53 9.57
CA LEU A 156 4.62 -11.09 8.43
C LEU A 156 6.02 -11.50 8.86
N GLY A 157 6.62 -12.44 8.13
CA GLY A 157 7.99 -12.85 8.37
C GLY A 157 8.26 -14.29 7.96
N GLN A 158 9.53 -14.63 7.88
CA GLN A 158 9.98 -15.96 7.45
C GLN A 158 9.52 -17.08 8.39
N TYR A 159 9.80 -18.30 7.97
CA TYR A 159 9.57 -19.47 8.80
C TYR A 159 10.36 -19.42 10.11
N SER A 160 9.78 -19.92 11.20
CA SER A 160 10.41 -19.97 12.54
C SER A 160 10.85 -18.65 13.18
N VAL A 161 10.49 -17.47 12.66
CA VAL A 161 10.83 -16.17 13.28
C VAL A 161 10.09 -15.89 14.60
N GLY A 162 9.03 -16.66 14.90
CA GLY A 162 8.29 -16.59 16.16
C GLY A 162 6.99 -15.78 16.12
N LYS A 163 6.28 -15.70 14.98
CA LYS A 163 4.99 -15.00 14.85
C LYS A 163 3.92 -15.54 15.80
N THR A 164 3.69 -16.85 15.77
CA THR A 164 2.72 -17.52 16.65
C THR A 164 3.10 -17.40 18.12
N SER A 165 4.39 -17.54 18.45
CA SER A 165 4.92 -17.33 19.81
C SER A 165 4.76 -15.89 20.29
N PHE A 166 4.91 -14.91 19.39
CA PHE A 166 4.66 -13.50 19.70
C PHE A 166 3.20 -13.26 20.07
N ILE A 167 2.24 -13.84 19.33
CA ILE A 167 0.81 -13.77 19.67
C ILE A 167 0.57 -14.42 21.04
N GLN A 168 1.07 -15.64 21.26
CA GLN A 168 0.92 -16.33 22.54
C GLN A 168 1.47 -15.48 23.71
N ALA A 169 2.66 -14.91 23.55
CA ALA A 169 3.28 -14.03 24.55
C ALA A 169 2.46 -12.75 24.79
N LEU A 170 1.85 -12.19 23.74
CA LEU A 170 0.99 -11.01 23.84
C LEU A 170 -0.34 -11.31 24.55
N LEU A 171 -0.91 -12.50 24.31
CA LEU A 171 -2.15 -12.95 24.96
C LEU A 171 -1.91 -13.44 26.40
N GLY A 172 -0.67 -13.81 26.74
CA GLY A 172 -0.32 -14.43 28.01
C GLY A 172 -0.88 -15.85 28.19
N LYS A 173 -1.42 -16.44 27.12
CA LYS A 173 -2.01 -17.77 27.10
C LYS A 173 -2.04 -18.38 25.71
N ASP A 174 -2.36 -19.65 25.67
CA ASP A 174 -2.58 -20.38 24.44
C ASP A 174 -3.91 -20.00 23.78
N PHE A 175 -3.96 -20.04 22.45
CA PHE A 175 -5.17 -19.80 21.67
C PHE A 175 -5.53 -21.03 20.79
N PRO A 176 -6.82 -21.28 20.50
CA PRO A 176 -7.24 -22.44 19.74
C PRO A 176 -6.58 -22.56 18.36
N GLY A 177 -6.07 -23.75 18.03
CA GLY A 177 -5.49 -24.03 16.72
C GLY A 177 -4.06 -23.52 16.51
N MET A 178 -3.46 -22.91 17.53
CA MET A 178 -2.02 -22.60 17.53
C MET A 178 -1.19 -23.86 17.33
N ARG A 179 -0.12 -23.74 16.54
CA ARG A 179 0.93 -24.76 16.40
C ARG A 179 2.29 -24.09 16.45
N ILE A 180 3.08 -24.41 17.47
CA ILE A 180 4.47 -23.96 17.58
C ILE A 180 5.36 -25.19 17.39
N GLY A 181 6.26 -25.15 16.41
CA GLY A 181 7.23 -26.21 16.21
C GLY A 181 8.35 -25.81 15.24
N PRO A 182 9.49 -26.51 15.29
CA PRO A 182 10.68 -26.19 14.49
C PRO A 182 10.53 -26.51 12.99
N GLU A 183 9.60 -27.38 12.62
CA GLU A 183 9.24 -27.73 11.23
C GLU A 183 8.04 -26.93 10.74
N PRO A 184 7.87 -26.60 9.44
CA PRO A 184 6.75 -25.83 8.85
C PRO A 184 5.36 -26.08 9.45
N THR A 185 5.07 -25.50 10.62
CA THR A 185 3.90 -25.87 11.44
C THR A 185 2.68 -25.00 11.12
N THR A 186 2.91 -23.76 10.68
CA THR A 186 1.86 -22.80 10.31
C THR A 186 1.79 -22.69 8.79
N ASP A 187 0.91 -23.50 8.19
CA ASP A 187 0.57 -23.48 6.76
C ASP A 187 -0.71 -22.68 6.48
N ARG A 188 -1.25 -21.98 7.49
CA ARG A 188 -2.55 -21.32 7.47
C ARG A 188 -2.46 -19.87 7.89
N PHE A 189 -3.34 -19.05 7.31
CA PHE A 189 -3.67 -17.75 7.88
C PHE A 189 -4.62 -17.95 9.05
N VAL A 190 -4.32 -17.33 10.19
CA VAL A 190 -5.12 -17.44 11.41
C VAL A 190 -5.55 -16.04 11.85
N ALA A 191 -6.86 -15.78 11.83
CA ALA A 191 -7.44 -14.58 12.42
C ALA A 191 -7.75 -14.84 13.89
N VAL A 192 -6.93 -14.31 14.79
CA VAL A 192 -7.13 -14.42 16.24
C VAL A 192 -8.01 -13.26 16.71
N MET A 193 -9.20 -13.61 17.20
CA MET A 193 -10.29 -12.68 17.52
C MET A 193 -10.83 -12.93 18.91
N HIS A 194 -11.44 -11.89 19.48
CA HIS A 194 -12.12 -12.00 20.75
C HIS A 194 -13.50 -12.66 20.61
N ASP A 195 -13.75 -13.66 21.45
CA ASP A 195 -15.04 -14.28 21.71
C ASP A 195 -14.93 -14.90 23.11
N GLU A 196 -16.02 -14.89 23.88
CA GLU A 196 -16.07 -15.58 25.17
C GLU A 196 -15.95 -17.10 25.00
N ASN A 197 -16.40 -17.61 23.85
CA ASN A 197 -16.34 -19.02 23.53
C ASN A 197 -15.07 -19.34 22.74
N GLU A 198 -14.15 -20.07 23.38
CA GLU A 198 -12.93 -20.51 22.71
C GLU A 198 -13.24 -21.56 21.65
N ARG A 199 -13.00 -21.23 20.38
CA ARG A 199 -13.27 -22.14 19.26
C ARG A 199 -12.45 -21.81 18.03
N ILE A 200 -12.37 -22.81 17.15
CA ILE A 200 -11.86 -22.64 15.79
C ILE A 200 -13.04 -22.44 14.84
N VAL A 201 -12.97 -21.41 14.01
CA VAL A 201 -13.94 -21.16 12.94
C VAL A 201 -13.29 -21.43 11.58
N PRO A 202 -13.81 -22.34 10.76
CA PRO A 202 -13.26 -22.59 9.43
C PRO A 202 -13.32 -21.35 8.52
N GLY A 203 -12.34 -21.18 7.62
CA GLY A 203 -12.27 -20.02 6.72
C GLY A 203 -13.50 -19.84 5.84
N HIS A 204 -14.13 -20.93 5.39
CA HIS A 204 -15.41 -20.88 4.68
C HIS A 204 -16.50 -20.19 5.50
N ALA A 205 -16.65 -20.58 6.77
CA ALA A 205 -17.65 -19.99 7.65
C ALA A 205 -17.36 -18.50 7.94
N LEU A 206 -16.09 -18.13 8.16
CA LEU A 206 -15.68 -16.73 8.32
C LEU A 206 -16.01 -15.89 7.08
N SER A 207 -15.78 -16.43 5.88
CA SER A 207 -16.07 -15.71 4.63
C SER A 207 -17.57 -15.48 4.39
N MET A 208 -18.45 -16.19 5.10
CA MET A 208 -19.90 -16.00 5.02
C MET A 208 -20.45 -15.02 6.07
N GLN A 209 -19.68 -14.74 7.12
CA GLN A 209 -20.05 -13.84 8.21
C GLN A 209 -19.93 -12.38 7.76
N LYS A 210 -21.08 -11.75 7.49
CA LYS A 210 -21.19 -10.35 7.02
C LYS A 210 -20.75 -9.33 8.08
N ASP A 211 -20.76 -9.71 9.34
CA ASP A 211 -20.34 -8.96 10.51
C ASP A 211 -18.81 -8.96 10.71
N THR A 212 -18.08 -9.81 9.98
CA THR A 212 -16.62 -9.81 10.00
C THR A 212 -16.04 -9.11 8.76
N PRO A 213 -14.80 -8.59 8.84
CA PRO A 213 -14.13 -8.02 7.67
C PRO A 213 -13.70 -9.07 6.64
N PHE A 214 -13.95 -10.37 6.87
CA PHE A 214 -13.37 -11.47 6.08
C PHE A 214 -14.22 -11.94 4.90
N HIS A 215 -15.41 -11.36 4.71
CA HIS A 215 -16.30 -11.76 3.61
C HIS A 215 -15.64 -11.65 2.23
N GLY A 216 -14.79 -10.63 2.03
CA GLY A 216 -14.04 -10.44 0.78
C GLY A 216 -13.05 -11.54 0.44
N LEU A 217 -12.67 -12.40 1.40
CA LEU A 217 -11.72 -13.47 1.17
C LEU A 217 -12.27 -14.61 0.29
N ALA A 218 -13.59 -14.69 0.12
CA ALA A 218 -14.22 -15.70 -0.74
C ALA A 218 -13.70 -15.64 -2.20
N GLN A 219 -13.26 -14.46 -2.65
CA GLN A 219 -12.72 -14.26 -4.01
C GLN A 219 -11.43 -15.05 -4.29
N PHE A 220 -10.68 -15.43 -3.25
CA PHE A 220 -9.45 -16.22 -3.38
C PHE A 220 -9.71 -17.73 -3.53
N GLY A 221 -10.97 -18.15 -3.48
CA GLY A 221 -11.41 -19.50 -3.79
C GLY A 221 -11.11 -20.54 -2.70
N ASN A 222 -11.55 -21.77 -2.98
CA ASN A 222 -11.55 -22.87 -2.01
C ASN A 222 -10.15 -23.27 -1.52
N ALA A 223 -9.15 -23.20 -2.40
CA ALA A 223 -7.77 -23.56 -2.06
C ALA A 223 -7.24 -22.70 -0.90
N PHE A 224 -7.50 -21.39 -0.95
CA PHE A 224 -7.16 -20.48 0.14
C PHE A 224 -8.07 -20.64 1.36
N LEU A 225 -9.38 -20.73 1.18
CA LEU A 225 -10.32 -20.83 2.32
C LEU A 225 -10.07 -22.08 3.19
N ASN A 226 -9.55 -23.16 2.60
CA ASN A 226 -9.09 -24.34 3.33
C ASN A 226 -7.82 -24.09 4.17
N LYS A 227 -7.07 -23.04 3.85
CA LYS A 227 -5.84 -22.58 4.51
C LYS A 227 -6.07 -21.29 5.32
N PHE A 228 -7.32 -20.91 5.55
CA PHE A 228 -7.70 -19.79 6.41
C PHE A 228 -8.58 -20.29 7.56
N MET A 229 -8.40 -19.72 8.74
CA MET A 229 -9.20 -20.04 9.91
C MET A 229 -9.28 -18.86 10.88
N GLY A 230 -10.35 -18.84 11.67
CA GLY A 230 -10.51 -18.00 12.85
C GLY A 230 -10.16 -18.77 14.10
N SER A 231 -9.47 -18.10 15.01
CA SER A 231 -9.25 -18.57 16.37
C SER A 231 -9.90 -17.57 17.32
N ASN A 232 -11.00 -17.99 17.93
CA ASN A 232 -11.75 -17.19 18.86
C ASN A 232 -11.24 -17.51 20.27
N CYS A 233 -10.86 -16.50 21.04
CA CYS A 233 -10.52 -16.68 22.46
C CYS A 233 -10.77 -15.44 23.29
N ASP A 234 -11.03 -15.65 24.58
CA ASP A 234 -11.27 -14.55 25.51
C ASP A 234 -9.95 -13.92 25.94
N SER A 235 -9.67 -12.71 25.46
CA SER A 235 -8.52 -11.93 25.90
C SER A 235 -8.84 -10.43 25.91
N PRO A 236 -8.43 -9.68 26.95
CA PRO A 236 -8.63 -8.24 27.03
C PRO A 236 -7.95 -7.45 25.91
N ILE A 237 -6.86 -7.95 25.33
CA ILE A 237 -6.24 -7.26 24.20
C ILE A 237 -7.07 -7.43 22.92
N LEU A 238 -7.62 -8.63 22.71
CA LEU A 238 -8.44 -8.95 21.54
C LEU A 238 -9.80 -8.25 21.57
N SER A 239 -10.26 -7.78 22.73
CA SER A 239 -11.45 -6.93 22.81
C SER A 239 -11.25 -5.62 22.02
N ASN A 240 -9.99 -5.21 21.85
CA ASN A 240 -9.60 -3.96 21.20
C ASN A 240 -8.98 -4.13 19.81
N ILE A 241 -8.33 -5.26 19.52
CA ILE A 241 -7.65 -5.52 18.23
C ILE A 241 -7.91 -6.93 17.72
N THR A 242 -7.69 -7.15 16.43
CA THR A 242 -7.65 -8.47 15.79
C THR A 242 -6.22 -8.75 15.32
N LEU A 243 -5.68 -9.93 15.62
CA LEU A 243 -4.34 -10.33 15.19
C LEU A 243 -4.45 -11.30 14.00
N ILE A 244 -3.66 -11.08 12.95
CA ILE A 244 -3.56 -11.99 11.81
C ILE A 244 -2.17 -12.63 11.82
N ASP A 245 -2.12 -13.93 12.14
CA ASP A 245 -0.92 -14.74 11.95
C ASP A 245 -0.89 -15.23 10.50
N THR A 246 0.21 -14.99 9.78
CA THR A 246 0.38 -15.50 8.42
C THR A 246 1.29 -16.72 8.41
N PRO A 247 1.14 -17.60 7.40
CA PRO A 247 2.15 -18.61 7.11
C PRO A 247 3.55 -17.98 7.00
N GLY A 248 4.58 -18.73 7.43
CA GLY A 248 5.96 -18.31 7.20
C GLY A 248 6.26 -18.14 5.72
N VAL A 249 6.89 -17.03 5.35
CA VAL A 249 7.39 -16.84 3.98
C VAL A 249 8.50 -17.86 3.72
N LEU A 250 8.43 -18.54 2.58
CA LEU A 250 9.33 -19.63 2.27
C LEU A 250 10.63 -19.08 1.64
N SER A 251 11.76 -19.72 1.93
CA SER A 251 13.04 -19.41 1.31
C SER A 251 13.31 -20.44 0.20
N GLY A 252 13.42 -19.99 -1.05
CA GLY A 252 13.81 -20.81 -2.20
C GLY A 252 12.68 -21.38 -3.07
N ASP A 253 12.97 -21.63 -4.35
CA ASP A 253 12.01 -22.08 -5.39
C ASP A 253 11.32 -23.41 -5.11
N LYS A 254 11.98 -24.34 -4.40
CA LYS A 254 11.54 -25.73 -4.27
C LYS A 254 10.39 -25.97 -3.29
N GLN A 255 9.97 -24.95 -2.55
CA GLN A 255 8.83 -25.03 -1.62
C GLN A 255 7.63 -24.17 -2.05
N ARG A 256 7.67 -23.53 -3.23
CA ARG A 256 6.68 -22.54 -3.69
C ARG A 256 5.29 -23.08 -4.08
N HIS A 257 4.99 -24.36 -3.87
CA HIS A 257 3.68 -24.91 -4.24
C HIS A 257 2.62 -24.60 -3.17
N ARG A 258 2.20 -23.33 -3.12
CA ARG A 258 0.90 -22.94 -2.54
C ARG A 258 -0.12 -23.00 -3.66
N ASP A 259 -1.28 -23.57 -3.37
CA ASP A 259 -2.41 -23.60 -4.32
C ASP A 259 -3.17 -22.25 -4.36
N TYR A 260 -2.57 -21.18 -3.82
CA TYR A 260 -3.15 -19.85 -3.72
C TYR A 260 -2.07 -18.76 -3.83
N ASP A 261 -2.46 -17.56 -4.27
CA ASP A 261 -1.56 -16.40 -4.37
C ASP A 261 -1.36 -15.73 -3.00
N PHE A 262 -0.32 -16.16 -2.29
CA PHE A 262 0.04 -15.59 -0.98
C PHE A 262 0.26 -14.08 -1.01
N SER A 263 0.84 -13.58 -2.10
CA SER A 263 1.20 -12.17 -2.23
C SER A 263 -0.05 -11.30 -2.37
N ALA A 264 -1.01 -11.70 -3.21
CA ALA A 264 -2.29 -11.01 -3.34
C ALA A 264 -3.14 -11.07 -2.06
N ILE A 265 -3.13 -12.19 -1.35
CA ILE A 265 -3.84 -12.32 -0.07
C ILE A 265 -3.20 -11.44 1.02
N THR A 266 -1.86 -11.38 1.05
CA THR A 266 -1.14 -10.52 2.01
C THR A 266 -1.41 -9.04 1.73
N GLU A 267 -1.42 -8.63 0.47
CA GLU A 267 -1.84 -7.29 0.03
C GLU A 267 -3.28 -6.98 0.50
N TRP A 268 -4.21 -7.93 0.34
CA TRP A 268 -5.60 -7.77 0.79
C TRP A 268 -5.73 -7.57 2.31
N PHE A 269 -4.92 -8.28 3.10
CA PHE A 269 -4.89 -8.05 4.55
C PHE A 269 -4.24 -6.71 4.88
N ALA A 270 -3.15 -6.35 4.20
CA ALA A 270 -2.44 -5.10 4.44
C ALA A 270 -3.30 -3.85 4.18
N ASP A 271 -4.13 -3.89 3.13
CA ASP A 271 -5.13 -2.85 2.85
C ASP A 271 -6.01 -2.56 4.08
N ARG A 272 -6.36 -3.60 4.83
CA ARG A 272 -7.22 -3.55 6.02
C ARG A 272 -6.46 -3.41 7.35
N SER A 273 -5.14 -3.58 7.37
CA SER A 273 -4.38 -3.76 8.62
C SER A 273 -3.87 -2.48 9.22
N ASP A 274 -4.41 -2.10 10.39
CA ASP A 274 -4.00 -1.01 11.30
C ASP A 274 -2.49 -0.93 11.56
N LEU A 275 -1.85 -2.08 11.66
CA LEU A 275 -0.41 -2.22 11.84
C LEU A 275 0.08 -3.45 11.08
N ILE A 276 1.25 -3.36 10.45
CA ILE A 276 1.91 -4.48 9.80
C ILE A 276 3.24 -4.70 10.50
N ILE A 277 3.39 -5.77 11.26
CA ILE A 277 4.63 -6.12 11.93
C ILE A 277 5.37 -7.13 11.06
N VAL A 278 6.52 -6.72 10.52
CA VAL A 278 7.42 -7.60 9.76
C VAL A 278 8.51 -8.09 10.71
N MET A 279 8.47 -9.38 11.02
CA MET A 279 9.35 -10.04 11.98
C MET A 279 10.57 -10.66 11.30
N PHE A 280 11.74 -10.43 11.89
CA PHE A 280 13.01 -11.03 11.50
C PHE A 280 13.65 -11.77 12.68
N ASP A 281 14.37 -12.84 12.38
CA ASP A 281 15.21 -13.54 13.34
C ASP A 281 16.59 -12.88 13.38
N ALA A 282 17.02 -12.39 14.55
CA ALA A 282 18.31 -11.71 14.70
C ALA A 282 19.51 -12.63 14.44
N HIS A 283 19.36 -13.93 14.68
CA HIS A 283 20.43 -14.91 14.45
C HIS A 283 20.50 -15.34 12.98
N LYS A 284 19.36 -15.42 12.30
CA LYS A 284 19.25 -15.83 10.88
C LYS A 284 18.56 -14.74 10.05
N LEU A 285 19.21 -13.60 9.94
CA LEU A 285 18.70 -12.51 9.10
C LEU A 285 18.75 -12.95 7.62
N ASP A 286 17.59 -13.24 7.07
CA ASP A 286 17.40 -13.51 5.66
C ASP A 286 16.15 -12.74 5.17
N ILE A 287 16.26 -12.15 3.97
CA ILE A 287 15.14 -11.49 3.29
C ILE A 287 14.96 -12.24 1.98
N SER A 288 14.11 -13.26 2.02
CA SER A 288 13.86 -14.11 0.86
C SER A 288 13.22 -13.33 -0.30
N ASP A 289 13.35 -13.85 -1.51
CA ASP A 289 12.73 -13.24 -2.71
C ASP A 289 11.21 -13.10 -2.56
N GLU A 290 10.53 -14.09 -1.96
CA GLU A 290 9.08 -14.03 -1.72
C GLU A 290 8.74 -12.92 -0.71
N LEU A 291 9.55 -12.71 0.34
CA LEU A 291 9.35 -11.62 1.30
C LEU A 291 9.60 -10.27 0.62
N THR A 292 10.61 -10.18 -0.25
CA THR A 292 10.89 -8.99 -1.05
C THR A 292 9.71 -8.63 -1.94
N GLN A 293 9.16 -9.59 -2.68
CA GLN A 293 7.98 -9.36 -3.53
C GLN A 293 6.76 -8.91 -2.73
N VAL A 294 6.54 -9.48 -1.54
CA VAL A 294 5.48 -9.03 -0.64
C VAL A 294 5.73 -7.60 -0.19
N LEU A 295 6.92 -7.29 0.34
CA LEU A 295 7.26 -5.94 0.81
C LEU A 295 7.16 -4.87 -0.29
N GLU A 296 7.50 -5.21 -1.54
CA GLU A 296 7.31 -4.33 -2.69
C GLU A 296 5.83 -4.00 -2.94
N LYS A 297 4.93 -4.97 -2.80
CA LYS A 297 3.49 -4.72 -2.86
C LYS A 297 2.96 -3.93 -1.66
N LEU A 298 3.66 -3.98 -0.53
CA LEU A 298 3.29 -3.26 0.69
C LEU A 298 3.84 -1.82 0.77
N ARG A 299 4.61 -1.35 -0.22
CA ARG A 299 5.07 0.05 -0.30
C ARG A 299 3.95 1.09 -0.10
N PRO A 300 2.73 0.93 -0.67
CA PRO A 300 1.63 1.86 -0.41
C PRO A 300 1.16 1.94 1.05
N HIS A 301 1.59 0.99 1.89
CA HIS A 301 1.24 0.85 3.31
C HIS A 301 2.45 1.05 4.23
N GLN A 302 3.55 1.61 3.72
CA GLN A 302 4.81 1.78 4.47
C GLN A 302 4.66 2.54 5.79
N ASP A 303 3.68 3.45 5.91
CA ASP A 303 3.36 4.21 7.13
C ASP A 303 2.92 3.30 8.29
N LYS A 304 2.35 2.14 7.95
CA LYS A 304 1.78 1.15 8.88
C LYS A 304 2.78 0.03 9.20
N ILE A 305 3.93 -0.02 8.52
CA ILE A 305 4.93 -1.06 8.70
C ILE A 305 5.76 -0.77 9.95
N ARG A 306 5.96 -1.80 10.79
CA ARG A 306 6.93 -1.83 11.89
C ARG A 306 7.78 -3.08 11.73
N ILE A 307 9.05 -2.96 12.04
CA ILE A 307 9.98 -4.08 11.98
C ILE A 307 10.16 -4.61 13.39
N LEU A 308 10.13 -5.93 13.56
CA LEU A 308 10.42 -6.57 14.84
C LEU A 308 11.59 -7.53 14.67
N LEU A 309 12.75 -7.14 15.17
CA LEU A 309 13.93 -8.00 15.25
C LEU A 309 13.79 -8.87 16.51
N ASN A 310 13.34 -10.10 16.31
CA ASN A 310 13.10 -11.07 17.36
C ASN A 310 14.37 -11.89 17.65
N LYS A 311 14.39 -12.57 18.79
CA LYS A 311 15.47 -13.49 19.20
C LYS A 311 16.83 -12.85 19.42
N VAL A 312 16.86 -11.56 19.74
CA VAL A 312 18.12 -10.79 19.96
C VAL A 312 19.01 -11.34 21.07
N GLN A 313 18.48 -12.15 21.99
CA GLN A 313 19.23 -12.89 23.01
C GLN A 313 20.26 -13.87 22.42
N GLN A 314 20.05 -14.32 21.18
CA GLN A 314 20.91 -15.34 20.56
C GLN A 314 22.21 -14.77 20.00
N ILE A 315 22.39 -13.44 20.03
CA ILE A 315 23.53 -12.76 19.43
C ILE A 315 24.14 -11.76 20.41
N ASP A 316 25.44 -11.47 20.25
CA ASP A 316 26.10 -10.42 21.02
C ASP A 316 25.81 -9.02 20.45
N THR A 317 26.24 -7.96 21.13
CA THR A 317 25.97 -6.59 20.66
C THR A 317 26.71 -6.20 19.38
N GLN A 318 27.91 -6.73 19.13
CA GLN A 318 28.59 -6.43 17.87
C GLN A 318 27.85 -7.02 16.68
N GLN A 319 27.41 -8.27 16.82
CA GLN A 319 26.58 -8.97 15.86
C GLN A 319 25.21 -8.30 15.73
N LEU A 320 24.59 -7.87 16.82
CA LEU A 320 23.33 -7.11 16.79
C LEU A 320 23.46 -5.84 15.96
N MET A 321 24.52 -5.05 16.17
CA MET A 321 24.75 -3.83 15.39
C MET A 321 24.99 -4.13 13.90
N ARG A 322 25.68 -5.23 13.57
CA ARG A 322 25.88 -5.67 12.18
C ARG A 322 24.58 -6.12 11.53
N VAL A 323 23.79 -6.94 12.23
CA VAL A 323 22.48 -7.42 11.78
C VAL A 323 21.52 -6.26 11.59
N TYR A 324 21.47 -5.32 12.54
CA TYR A 324 20.67 -4.12 12.43
C TYR A 324 21.06 -3.29 11.20
N GLY A 325 22.36 -3.03 10.99
CA GLY A 325 22.84 -2.31 9.81
C GLY A 325 22.48 -3.00 8.49
N ALA A 326 22.65 -4.32 8.42
CA ALA A 326 22.32 -5.12 7.23
C ALA A 326 20.81 -5.14 6.94
N LEU A 327 19.97 -5.21 7.98
CA LEU A 327 18.52 -5.15 7.87
C LEU A 327 18.08 -3.79 7.33
N MET A 328 18.58 -2.69 7.91
CA MET A 328 18.23 -1.33 7.48
C MET A 328 18.64 -1.06 6.03
N TRP A 329 19.83 -1.52 5.63
CA TRP A 329 20.31 -1.42 4.25
C TRP A 329 19.39 -2.16 3.28
N SER A 330 19.01 -3.40 3.62
CA SER A 330 18.15 -4.22 2.76
C SER A 330 16.73 -3.66 2.69
N LEU A 331 16.15 -3.23 3.82
CA LEU A 331 14.83 -2.60 3.85
C LEU A 331 14.80 -1.28 3.07
N GLY A 332 15.84 -0.46 3.17
CA GLY A 332 15.93 0.78 2.40
C GLY A 332 15.86 0.54 0.89
N LYS A 333 16.49 -0.53 0.40
CA LYS A 333 16.41 -0.94 -1.02
C LYS A 333 15.04 -1.45 -1.43
N VAL A 334 14.40 -2.26 -0.57
CA VAL A 334 13.16 -2.95 -0.92
C VAL A 334 11.94 -2.05 -0.79
N LEU A 335 11.89 -1.20 0.25
CA LEU A 335 10.77 -0.30 0.51
C LEU A 335 10.87 1.00 -0.30
N ASP A 336 12.06 1.39 -0.75
CA ASP A 336 12.29 2.63 -1.52
C ASP A 336 11.79 3.88 -0.78
N VAL A 337 12.08 3.93 0.53
CA VAL A 337 11.63 4.99 1.43
C VAL A 337 12.76 5.90 1.87
N PRO A 338 12.51 7.22 1.99
CA PRO A 338 13.49 8.14 2.54
C PRO A 338 13.73 7.91 4.04
N GLU A 339 12.71 7.44 4.76
CA GLU A 339 12.76 7.14 6.19
C GLU A 339 12.43 5.67 6.42
N VAL A 340 13.37 4.95 7.04
CA VAL A 340 13.20 3.51 7.31
C VAL A 340 12.21 3.31 8.47
N PRO A 341 11.32 2.31 8.41
CA PRO A 341 10.35 2.07 9.48
C PRO A 341 10.98 1.82 10.85
N ARG A 342 10.26 2.13 11.93
CA ARG A 342 10.69 1.86 13.30
C ARG A 342 10.96 0.36 13.49
N VAL A 343 12.16 0.05 13.99
CA VAL A 343 12.58 -1.30 14.35
C VAL A 343 12.48 -1.50 15.85
N TYR A 344 11.69 -2.47 16.29
CA TYR A 344 11.64 -2.96 17.66
C TYR A 344 12.61 -4.12 17.83
N MET A 345 13.26 -4.20 18.98
CA MET A 345 14.17 -5.30 19.33
C MET A 345 13.65 -6.03 20.56
N GLY A 346 13.61 -7.37 20.51
CA GLY A 346 13.22 -8.14 21.67
C GLY A 346 13.17 -9.64 21.49
N SER A 347 12.62 -10.29 22.49
CA SER A 347 12.54 -11.73 22.64
C SER A 347 11.13 -12.08 23.07
N PHE A 348 10.30 -12.51 22.12
CA PHE A 348 8.86 -12.69 22.35
C PHE A 348 8.47 -14.17 22.30
N TRP A 349 9.09 -14.99 23.15
CA TRP A 349 8.72 -16.39 23.34
C TRP A 349 8.77 -16.78 24.83
N GLY A 350 7.98 -17.78 25.22
CA GLY A 350 7.77 -18.17 26.62
C GLY A 350 8.72 -19.22 27.17
N GLN A 351 9.94 -19.39 26.62
CA GLN A 351 10.91 -20.34 27.18
C GLN A 351 11.96 -19.67 28.07
N ASP A 352 12.24 -20.40 29.14
CA ASP A 352 12.93 -20.05 30.38
C ASP A 352 14.32 -19.41 30.21
N GLU A 353 14.77 -18.84 31.32
CA GLU A 353 16.05 -18.18 31.55
C GLU A 353 17.31 -18.97 31.13
N GLU A 354 17.18 -20.23 30.70
CA GLU A 354 18.27 -21.15 30.38
C GLU A 354 19.01 -20.87 29.06
N THR A 355 18.45 -20.06 28.14
CA THR A 355 19.18 -19.61 26.93
C THR A 355 19.67 -18.16 27.03
N LYS A 356 19.82 -17.64 28.25
CA LYS A 356 20.47 -16.35 28.48
C LYS A 356 21.99 -16.53 28.37
N ASN A 357 22.55 -16.17 27.22
CA ASN A 357 23.98 -15.87 27.12
C ASN A 357 24.34 -14.85 28.22
N GLU A 358 25.53 -14.98 28.84
CA GLU A 358 26.01 -14.07 29.91
C GLU A 358 25.88 -12.57 29.56
N TRP A 359 25.88 -12.24 28.27
CA TRP A 359 25.70 -10.90 27.70
C TRP A 359 24.35 -10.22 28.06
N ILE A 360 23.25 -10.96 28.07
CA ILE A 360 21.90 -10.42 28.37
C ILE A 360 21.74 -10.15 29.86
N ASN A 361 22.67 -10.60 30.71
CA ASN A 361 22.61 -10.37 32.15
C ASN A 361 23.09 -8.98 32.56
N SER A 362 23.61 -8.18 31.63
CA SER A 362 23.84 -6.76 31.92
C SER A 362 22.51 -6.01 32.00
N ALA A 363 22.26 -5.38 33.16
CA ALA A 363 21.02 -4.67 33.45
C ALA A 363 20.63 -3.63 32.38
N ALA A 364 21.63 -3.01 31.73
CA ALA A 364 21.41 -2.04 30.66
C ALA A 364 20.72 -2.64 29.42
N HIS A 365 21.09 -3.86 29.00
CA HIS A 365 20.49 -4.50 27.83
C HIS A 365 19.08 -5.00 28.13
N GLN A 366 18.85 -5.57 29.31
CA GLN A 366 17.49 -5.95 29.73
C GLN A 366 16.57 -4.72 29.78
N GLN A 367 17.07 -3.61 30.32
CA GLN A 367 16.31 -2.37 30.34
C GLN A 367 16.01 -1.84 28.93
N LEU A 368 16.93 -1.97 27.98
CA LEU A 368 16.68 -1.63 26.59
C LEU A 368 15.57 -2.50 25.98
N LEU A 369 15.67 -3.83 26.11
CA LEU A 369 14.69 -4.76 25.53
C LEU A 369 13.29 -4.58 26.15
N GLU A 370 13.22 -4.36 27.46
CA GLU A 370 11.94 -4.07 28.13
C GLU A 370 11.36 -2.71 27.70
N ARG A 371 12.20 -1.70 27.44
CA ARG A 371 11.74 -0.43 26.87
C ARG A 371 11.20 -0.59 25.45
N GLU A 372 11.90 -1.33 24.59
CA GLU A 372 11.47 -1.62 23.21
C GLU A 372 10.15 -2.41 23.20
N LYS A 373 10.03 -3.43 24.08
CA LYS A 373 8.78 -4.15 24.29
C LYS A 373 7.67 -3.24 24.77
N ALA A 374 7.93 -2.39 25.77
CA ALA A 374 6.94 -1.45 26.28
C ALA A 374 6.51 -0.41 25.24
N ASP A 375 7.41 0.04 24.36
CA ASP A 375 7.08 0.91 23.23
C ASP A 375 6.13 0.20 22.25
N LEU A 376 6.43 -1.06 21.87
CA LEU A 376 5.57 -1.85 20.98
C LEU A 376 4.18 -2.09 21.57
N ILE A 377 4.09 -2.47 22.85
CA ILE A 377 2.82 -2.66 23.54
C ILE A 377 2.02 -1.35 23.60
N ARG A 378 2.68 -0.23 23.88
CA ARG A 378 2.02 1.10 23.87
C ARG A 378 1.44 1.43 22.49
N GLU A 379 2.15 1.12 21.41
CA GLU A 379 1.63 1.32 20.06
C GLU A 379 0.39 0.44 19.79
N LEU A 380 0.45 -0.85 20.13
CA LEU A 380 -0.69 -1.78 19.98
C LEU A 380 -1.94 -1.31 20.75
N VAL A 381 -1.76 -0.86 21.99
CA VAL A 381 -2.84 -0.35 22.84
C VAL A 381 -3.41 0.97 22.31
N ALA A 382 -2.61 1.78 21.61
CA ALA A 382 -3.05 3.03 21.01
C ALA A 382 -3.80 2.85 19.68
N LEU A 383 -3.70 1.70 19.00
CA LEU A 383 -4.34 1.45 17.70
C LEU A 383 -5.84 1.77 17.66
N PRO A 384 -6.67 1.37 18.65
CA PRO A 384 -8.09 1.71 18.64
C PRO A 384 -8.35 3.21 18.70
N GLN A 385 -7.46 4.01 19.30
CA GLN A 385 -7.60 5.48 19.33
C GLN A 385 -7.21 6.07 17.97
N ASN A 386 -6.14 5.56 17.35
CA ASN A 386 -5.65 6.02 16.05
C ASN A 386 -6.53 5.57 14.87
N SER A 387 -7.38 4.57 15.08
CA SER A 387 -8.23 3.97 14.04
C SER A 387 -9.22 4.95 13.39
N ILE A 388 -9.69 5.99 14.10
CA ILE A 388 -10.58 7.01 13.52
C ILE A 388 -9.91 7.73 12.36
N MET A 389 -8.75 8.35 12.62
CA MET A 389 -8.01 9.11 11.61
C MET A 389 -7.61 8.24 10.44
N ARG A 390 -7.29 6.98 10.72
CA ARG A 390 -6.95 6.02 9.71
C ARG A 390 -8.15 5.66 8.83
N ARG A 391 -9.33 5.36 9.39
CA ARG A 391 -10.56 5.11 8.61
C ARG A 391 -10.95 6.30 7.74
N ILE A 392 -10.81 7.52 8.28
CA ILE A 392 -11.01 8.75 7.50
C ILE A 392 -10.03 8.78 6.32
N SER A 393 -8.75 8.52 6.57
CA SER A 393 -7.71 8.52 5.54
C SER A 393 -7.97 7.47 4.46
N GLU A 394 -8.40 6.26 4.83
CA GLU A 394 -8.78 5.22 3.85
C GLU A 394 -10.02 5.61 3.04
N LEU A 395 -11.02 6.25 3.67
CA LEU A 395 -12.18 6.78 2.96
C LEU A 395 -11.78 7.90 1.97
N VAL A 396 -10.83 8.77 2.34
CA VAL A 396 -10.26 9.80 1.44
C VAL A 396 -9.56 9.15 0.25
N LYS A 397 -8.64 8.20 0.50
CA LYS A 397 -7.91 7.49 -0.55
C LYS A 397 -8.88 6.81 -1.52
N ARG A 398 -9.91 6.14 -0.98
CA ARG A 398 -10.95 5.48 -1.79
C ARG A 398 -11.73 6.47 -2.64
N ALA A 399 -12.25 7.54 -2.04
CA ALA A 399 -13.02 8.55 -2.77
C ALA A 399 -12.20 9.18 -3.91
N ARG A 400 -10.91 9.48 -3.67
CA ARG A 400 -9.99 9.97 -4.72
C ARG A 400 -9.83 8.96 -5.85
N ALA A 401 -9.58 7.69 -5.54
CA ALA A 401 -9.45 6.64 -6.54
C ALA A 401 -10.73 6.46 -7.37
N VAL A 402 -11.90 6.49 -6.73
CA VAL A 402 -13.21 6.39 -7.40
C VAL A 402 -13.48 7.61 -8.28
N LYS A 403 -13.15 8.82 -7.80
CA LYS A 403 -13.27 10.07 -8.58
C LYS A 403 -12.43 9.98 -9.85
N VAL A 404 -11.15 9.64 -9.72
CA VAL A 404 -10.21 9.52 -10.84
C VAL A 404 -10.69 8.46 -11.83
N HIS A 405 -11.11 7.29 -11.34
CA HIS A 405 -11.71 6.24 -12.18
C HIS A 405 -12.91 6.75 -12.98
N ALA A 406 -13.87 7.40 -12.31
CA ALA A 406 -15.08 7.91 -12.95
C ALA A 406 -14.74 8.93 -14.05
N TYR A 407 -13.73 9.78 -13.85
CA TYR A 407 -13.25 10.71 -14.87
C TYR A 407 -12.52 10.02 -16.04
N ILE A 408 -11.73 8.97 -15.77
CA ILE A 408 -11.09 8.17 -16.83
C ILE A 408 -12.16 7.53 -17.72
N ILE A 409 -13.17 6.89 -17.12
CA ILE A 409 -14.25 6.26 -17.88
C ILE A 409 -15.06 7.30 -18.66
N HIS A 410 -15.38 8.44 -18.05
CA HIS A 410 -16.04 9.56 -18.72
C HIS A 410 -15.25 10.03 -19.95
N TYR A 411 -13.93 10.24 -19.80
CA TYR A 411 -13.04 10.65 -20.87
C TYR A 411 -13.04 9.65 -22.03
N LEU A 412 -12.78 8.37 -21.75
CA LEU A 412 -12.70 7.33 -22.76
C LEU A 412 -14.04 7.16 -23.48
N ARG A 413 -15.15 7.15 -22.74
CA ARG A 413 -16.51 7.08 -23.30
C ARG A 413 -16.76 8.25 -24.25
N LYS A 414 -16.34 9.46 -23.87
CA LYS A 414 -16.51 10.68 -24.68
C LYS A 414 -15.70 10.62 -25.97
N GLN A 415 -14.46 10.13 -25.94
CA GLN A 415 -13.64 9.93 -27.13
C GLN A 415 -14.29 8.94 -28.12
N ILE A 416 -14.86 7.84 -27.62
CA ILE A 416 -15.58 6.86 -28.45
C ILE A 416 -16.87 7.46 -29.01
N ALA A 417 -17.63 8.19 -28.20
CA ALA A 417 -18.90 8.80 -28.62
C ALA A 417 -18.70 9.89 -29.68
N GLY A 418 -17.71 10.78 -29.49
CA GLY A 418 -17.37 11.82 -30.46
C GLY A 418 -16.85 11.25 -31.79
N TRP A 419 -16.11 10.14 -31.75
CA TRP A 419 -15.69 9.44 -32.96
C TRP A 419 -16.85 8.81 -33.72
N ALA A 420 -17.78 8.17 -32.98
CA ALA A 420 -18.97 7.51 -33.53
C ALA A 420 -19.96 8.48 -34.21
N THR A 421 -19.93 9.77 -33.86
CA THR A 421 -20.73 10.81 -34.53
C THR A 421 -20.10 11.32 -35.82
N VAL A 422 -18.78 11.16 -35.98
CA VAL A 422 -18.01 11.71 -37.13
C VAL A 422 -17.80 10.66 -38.23
N THR A 423 -17.71 9.37 -37.88
CA THR A 423 -17.49 8.29 -38.85
C THR A 423 -18.53 7.20 -38.66
N VAL A 424 -19.17 6.75 -39.75
CA VAL A 424 -20.18 5.67 -39.77
C VAL A 424 -19.56 4.28 -39.47
N TRP A 425 -18.28 4.21 -39.04
CA TRP A 425 -17.48 2.97 -38.94
C TRP A 425 -17.04 2.59 -37.50
N ASN A 426 -16.34 1.46 -37.41
CA ASN A 426 -16.38 0.49 -36.30
C ASN A 426 -15.89 1.02 -34.94
N LYS A 427 -16.84 1.31 -34.03
CA LYS A 427 -16.62 1.79 -32.66
C LYS A 427 -15.71 0.89 -31.83
N THR A 428 -15.73 -0.40 -32.13
CA THR A 428 -14.87 -1.42 -31.52
C THR A 428 -13.38 -1.15 -31.78
N GLU A 429 -13.06 -0.65 -32.98
CA GLU A 429 -11.69 -0.31 -33.37
C GLU A 429 -11.18 0.90 -32.60
N LYS A 430 -12.03 1.94 -32.43
CA LYS A 430 -11.66 3.11 -31.63
C LYS A 430 -11.45 2.76 -30.15
N GLN A 431 -12.30 1.91 -29.59
CA GLN A 431 -12.10 1.42 -28.23
C GLN A 431 -10.79 0.64 -28.10
N ALA A 432 -10.48 -0.25 -29.05
CA ALA A 432 -9.23 -1.00 -29.07
C ALA A 432 -8.00 -0.08 -29.18
N GLU A 433 -8.06 0.96 -30.01
CA GLU A 433 -7.02 1.98 -30.14
C GLU A 433 -6.76 2.69 -28.80
N LEU A 434 -7.82 3.20 -28.15
CA LEU A 434 -7.73 3.89 -26.85
C LEU A 434 -7.18 2.98 -25.74
N ILE A 435 -7.56 1.71 -25.74
CA ILE A 435 -7.05 0.71 -24.80
C ILE A 435 -5.56 0.43 -25.06
N ALA A 436 -5.13 0.42 -26.33
CA ALA A 436 -3.72 0.25 -26.68
C ALA A 436 -2.89 1.47 -26.24
N SER A 437 -3.38 2.69 -26.46
CA SER A 437 -2.71 3.94 -26.10
C SER A 437 -3.01 4.45 -24.68
N LEU A 438 -3.52 3.60 -23.79
CA LEU A 438 -4.06 4.00 -22.48
C LEU A 438 -3.09 4.83 -21.62
N ASP A 439 -1.78 4.57 -21.68
CA ASP A 439 -0.76 5.36 -20.97
C ASP A 439 -0.81 6.85 -21.37
N ARG A 440 -0.98 7.13 -22.66
CA ARG A 440 -1.12 8.49 -23.18
C ARG A 440 -2.48 9.07 -22.80
N GLU A 441 -3.54 8.28 -22.92
CA GLU A 441 -4.89 8.73 -22.58
C GLU A 441 -5.03 9.12 -21.10
N PHE A 442 -4.31 8.43 -20.20
CA PHE A 442 -4.25 8.80 -18.78
C PHE A 442 -3.64 10.19 -18.59
N VAL A 443 -2.54 10.49 -19.26
CA VAL A 443 -1.91 11.82 -19.20
C VAL A 443 -2.83 12.90 -19.77
N MET A 444 -3.55 12.60 -20.86
CA MET A 444 -4.52 13.53 -21.46
C MET A 444 -5.72 13.79 -20.55
N ALA A 445 -6.28 12.74 -19.93
CA ALA A 445 -7.37 12.86 -18.96
C ALA A 445 -6.91 13.64 -17.71
N ALA A 446 -5.72 13.35 -17.19
CA ALA A 446 -5.13 14.05 -16.05
C ALA A 446 -5.02 15.56 -16.32
N ARG A 447 -4.53 15.94 -17.50
CA ARG A 447 -4.43 17.36 -17.90
C ARG A 447 -5.81 18.00 -18.08
N ARG A 448 -6.74 17.31 -18.76
CA ARG A 448 -8.07 17.86 -19.07
C ARG A 448 -8.89 18.15 -17.81
N TYR A 449 -8.86 17.26 -16.82
CA TYR A 449 -9.65 17.40 -15.59
C TYR A 449 -8.82 17.82 -14.37
N ASN A 450 -7.55 18.19 -14.57
CA ASN A 450 -6.61 18.60 -13.51
C ASN A 450 -6.46 17.55 -12.38
N LEU A 451 -6.30 16.28 -12.75
CA LEU A 451 -6.17 15.16 -11.81
C LEU A 451 -4.69 14.82 -11.56
N PRO A 452 -4.29 14.51 -10.31
CA PRO A 452 -2.92 14.12 -10.02
C PRO A 452 -2.63 12.72 -10.56
N LEU A 453 -1.56 12.58 -11.33
CA LEU A 453 -1.15 11.29 -11.91
C LEU A 453 -0.86 10.20 -10.87
N GLY A 454 -0.47 10.59 -9.64
CA GLY A 454 -0.22 9.64 -8.55
C GLY A 454 -1.46 8.87 -8.08
N ASP A 455 -2.67 9.34 -8.39
CA ASP A 455 -3.92 8.65 -8.05
C ASP A 455 -4.43 7.72 -9.16
N PHE A 456 -3.77 7.71 -10.32
CA PHE A 456 -4.19 6.88 -11.43
C PHE A 456 -3.86 5.40 -11.14
N PRO A 457 -4.76 4.48 -11.52
CA PRO A 457 -4.52 3.05 -11.32
C PRO A 457 -3.38 2.54 -12.20
N ASN A 458 -2.90 1.34 -11.91
CA ASN A 458 -1.92 0.68 -12.77
C ASN A 458 -2.49 0.51 -14.19
N VAL A 459 -1.80 1.08 -15.19
CA VAL A 459 -2.28 1.13 -16.57
C VAL A 459 -2.50 -0.28 -17.14
N ASN A 460 -1.62 -1.23 -16.85
CA ASN A 460 -1.73 -2.60 -17.36
C ASN A 460 -2.94 -3.33 -16.77
N LYS A 461 -3.21 -3.17 -15.47
CA LYS A 461 -4.41 -3.72 -14.83
C LYS A 461 -5.68 -3.10 -15.43
N MET A 462 -5.73 -1.77 -15.54
CA MET A 462 -6.87 -1.08 -16.15
C MET A 462 -7.10 -1.52 -17.60
N ARG A 463 -6.02 -1.67 -18.38
CA ARG A 463 -6.08 -2.14 -19.77
C ARG A 463 -6.67 -3.55 -19.87
N ALA A 464 -6.32 -4.45 -18.95
CA ALA A 464 -6.89 -5.79 -18.91
C ALA A 464 -8.40 -5.74 -18.65
N SER A 465 -8.85 -5.03 -17.61
CA SER A 465 -10.28 -4.89 -17.30
C SER A 465 -11.07 -4.21 -18.42
N LEU A 466 -10.51 -3.16 -19.06
CA LEU A 466 -11.18 -2.50 -20.18
C LEU A 466 -11.39 -3.41 -21.40
N ARG A 467 -10.56 -4.44 -21.59
CA ARG A 467 -10.72 -5.42 -22.68
C ARG A 467 -11.87 -6.40 -22.44
N GLU A 468 -12.26 -6.61 -21.19
CA GLU A 468 -13.40 -7.46 -20.83
C GLU A 468 -14.75 -6.79 -21.16
N ILE A 469 -14.76 -5.46 -21.26
CA ILE A 469 -15.95 -4.67 -21.58
C ILE A 469 -16.15 -4.62 -23.09
N LYS A 470 -17.28 -5.19 -23.55
CA LYS A 470 -17.64 -5.20 -24.98
C LYS A 470 -17.87 -3.80 -25.54
N ASP A 471 -18.59 -2.94 -24.83
CA ASP A 471 -18.85 -1.55 -25.24
C ASP A 471 -18.78 -0.63 -24.02
N LEU A 472 -17.78 0.24 -23.98
CA LEU A 472 -17.59 1.18 -22.87
C LEU A 472 -18.75 2.19 -22.73
N ARG A 473 -19.58 2.33 -23.77
CA ARG A 473 -20.78 3.18 -23.74
C ARG A 473 -21.95 2.53 -23.01
N ASP A 474 -21.81 1.31 -22.53
CA ASP A 474 -22.78 0.70 -21.62
C ASP A 474 -22.59 1.20 -20.18
N VAL A 475 -21.39 1.71 -19.84
CA VAL A 475 -21.15 2.31 -18.52
C VAL A 475 -21.92 3.62 -18.39
N PRO A 476 -22.74 3.85 -17.35
CA PRO A 476 -23.50 5.09 -17.18
C PRO A 476 -22.67 6.37 -17.37
N ARG A 477 -23.31 7.43 -17.88
CA ARG A 477 -22.67 8.76 -17.97
C ARG A 477 -22.32 9.27 -16.58
N LEU A 478 -21.24 10.05 -16.50
CA LEU A 478 -20.79 10.64 -15.25
C LEU A 478 -21.88 11.53 -14.64
N ASN A 479 -22.28 11.21 -13.40
CA ASN A 479 -23.23 12.03 -12.66
C ASN A 479 -22.47 13.10 -11.85
N LYS A 480 -22.54 14.35 -12.30
CA LYS A 480 -21.86 15.49 -11.67
C LYS A 480 -22.30 15.71 -10.21
N ASN A 481 -23.57 15.44 -9.90
CA ASN A 481 -24.11 15.61 -8.55
C ASN A 481 -23.47 14.60 -7.57
N LEU A 482 -23.19 13.38 -8.01
CA LEU A 482 -22.50 12.39 -7.18
C LEU A 482 -21.07 12.81 -6.87
N ILE A 483 -20.38 13.46 -7.81
CA ILE A 483 -19.04 14.01 -7.54
C ILE A 483 -19.11 15.15 -6.52
N PHE A 484 -20.05 16.09 -6.72
CA PHE A 484 -20.24 17.20 -5.79
C PHE A 484 -20.60 16.73 -4.37
N ASP A 485 -21.50 15.77 -4.26
CA ASP A 485 -21.90 15.17 -2.98
C ASP A 485 -20.73 14.46 -2.29
N MET A 486 -19.85 13.80 -3.06
CA MET A 486 -18.65 13.17 -2.53
C MET A 486 -17.62 14.21 -2.07
N ASP A 487 -17.39 15.28 -2.82
CA ASP A 487 -16.46 16.35 -2.41
C ASP A 487 -16.97 17.05 -1.13
N LYS A 488 -18.28 17.30 -1.02
CA LYS A 488 -18.93 17.86 0.17
C LYS A 488 -18.75 17.00 1.43
N MET A 489 -18.61 15.68 1.27
CA MET A 489 -18.38 14.76 2.38
C MET A 489 -17.17 15.15 3.21
N PHE A 490 -16.09 15.61 2.56
CA PHE A 490 -14.82 15.90 3.22
C PHE A 490 -14.74 17.33 3.76
N THR A 491 -15.33 18.29 3.06
CA THR A 491 -15.28 19.71 3.45
C THR A 491 -16.29 20.04 4.54
N ALA A 492 -17.42 19.33 4.62
CA ALA A 492 -18.49 19.64 5.55
C ALA A 492 -18.95 18.46 6.42
N ASP A 493 -19.19 17.28 5.83
CA ASP A 493 -19.87 16.20 6.56
C ASP A 493 -18.95 15.53 7.61
N ILE A 494 -17.67 15.26 7.28
CA ILE A 494 -16.70 14.67 8.21
C ILE A 494 -16.37 15.62 9.39
N PRO A 495 -16.06 16.91 9.19
CA PRO A 495 -15.83 17.84 10.31
C PRO A 495 -17.03 17.90 11.28
N ARG A 496 -18.25 17.99 10.74
CA ARG A 496 -19.48 17.99 11.56
C ARG A 496 -19.69 16.69 12.32
N LEU A 497 -19.35 15.55 11.70
CA LEU A 497 -19.43 14.25 12.37
C LEU A 497 -18.50 14.23 13.60
N LEU A 498 -17.26 14.67 13.44
CA LEU A 498 -16.27 14.72 14.53
C LEU A 498 -16.72 15.65 15.66
N GLU A 499 -17.17 16.87 15.33
CA GLU A 499 -17.70 17.82 16.31
C GLU A 499 -18.87 17.22 17.10
N SER A 500 -19.83 16.58 16.40
CA SER A 500 -20.97 15.95 17.04
C SER A 500 -20.61 14.76 17.93
N ALA A 501 -19.53 14.05 17.62
CA ALA A 501 -19.07 12.89 18.37
C ALA A 501 -18.34 13.30 19.65
N SER A 502 -17.58 14.40 19.60
CA SER A 502 -16.96 15.03 20.77
C SER A 502 -18.01 15.55 21.77
N LEU A 503 -19.06 16.22 21.28
CA LEU A 503 -20.15 16.72 22.14
C LEU A 503 -20.90 15.60 22.86
N SER A 504 -21.15 14.46 22.20
CA SER A 504 -21.81 13.32 22.85
C SER A 504 -20.96 12.65 23.92
N ALA A 505 -19.64 12.64 23.75
CA ALA A 505 -18.74 12.07 24.75
C ALA A 505 -18.69 12.92 26.03
N GLN A 506 -18.81 14.25 25.92
CA GLN A 506 -18.86 15.15 27.08
C GLN A 506 -20.17 15.07 27.89
N SER A 507 -21.22 14.48 27.30
CA SER A 507 -22.54 14.32 27.94
C SER A 507 -22.74 12.97 28.65
N LYS A 508 -21.78 12.04 28.48
CA LYS A 508 -21.72 10.73 29.17
C LYS A 508 -20.74 10.83 30.33
#